data_AF-A0A9C8SZP4-F1
#
_entry.id   AF-A0A9C8SZP4-F1
#
_cell.length_a   1.000
_cell.length_b   1.000
_cell.length_c   1.000
_cell.angle_alpha   90.00
_cell.angle_beta   90.00
_cell.angle_gamma   90.00
#
_symmetry.space_group_name_H-M   'P 1'
#
loop_
_entity.id
_entity.type
_entity.pdbx_description
1 polymer ?
#
loop_
_entity_poly.entity_id
_entity_poly.type
_entity_poly.pdbx_seq_one_letter_code
_entity_poly.pdbx_strand_id
1 'polypeptide(L)' 'MFSAGDMAVYPAHGVGLIEAIETQNVGGVDQSFYV' A
#
# COMPACT_ATOMS: atom_id res chain seq x y z
N MET A 1 6.82 8.75 0.07
CA MET A 1 5.86 7.63 0.09
C MET A 1 4.67 8.05 -0.76
N PHE A 2 3.94 7.07 -1.29
CA PHE A 2 2.70 7.32 -2.01
C PHE A 2 1.58 7.72 -1.04
N SER A 3 0.53 8.31 -1.58
CA SER A 3 -0.71 8.68 -0.88
C SER A 3 -1.91 7.95 -1.49
N ALA A 4 -3.03 7.92 -0.77
CA ALA A 4 -4.30 7.50 -1.36
C ALA A 4 -4.61 8.40 -2.57
N GLY A 5 -4.98 7.78 -3.69
CA GLY A 5 -5.18 8.45 -4.97
C GLY A 5 -3.99 8.33 -5.94
N ASP A 6 -2.81 7.92 -5.48
CA ASP A 6 -1.65 7.73 -6.36
C ASP A 6 -1.79 6.44 -7.18
N MET A 7 -1.33 6.51 -8.44
CA MET A 7 -1.18 5.34 -9.31
C MET A 7 0.21 4.75 -9.13
N ALA A 8 0.29 3.44 -8.88
CA ALA A 8 1.54 2.71 -8.68
C ALA A 8 1.62 1.47 -9.58
N VAL A 9 2.83 1.10 -10.01
CA VAL A 9 3.07 -0.11 -10.80
C VAL A 9 3.52 -1.23 -9.89
N TYR A 10 2.80 -2.36 -9.90
CA TYR A 10 3.27 -3.60 -9.29
C TYR A 10 3.84 -4.52 -10.38
N PRO A 11 5.14 -4.85 -10.35
CA PRO A 11 5.79 -5.63 -11.40
C PRO A 11 5.03 -6.90 -11.74
N ALA A 12 4.89 -7.17 -13.04
CA ALA A 12 4.12 -8.28 -13.63
C ALA A 12 2.58 -8.26 -13.40
N HIS A 13 2.04 -7.33 -12.60
CA HIS A 13 0.61 -7.20 -12.33
C HIS A 13 -0.03 -5.94 -12.91
N GLY A 14 0.79 -4.96 -13.31
CA GLY A 14 0.34 -3.74 -13.98
C GLY A 14 0.20 -2.55 -13.04
N VAL A 15 -0.71 -1.64 -13.37
CA VAL A 15 -0.92 -0.38 -12.62
C VAL A 15 -2.13 -0.55 -11.70
N GLY A 16 -2.00 -0.13 -10.44
CA GLY A 16 -3.08 -0.04 -9.47
C GLY A 16 -3.21 1.37 -8.90
N LEU A 17 -4.41 1.68 -8.39
CA LEU A 17 -4.68 2.87 -7.59
C LEU A 17 -4.46 2.49 -6.12
N ILE A 18 -3.77 3.32 -5.36
CA ILE A 18 -3.72 3.19 -3.91
C ILE A 18 -5.03 3.78 -3.36
N GLU A 19 -5.92 2.94 -2.86
CA GLU A 19 -7.20 3.32 -2.28
C GLU A 19 -7.03 3.80 -0.84
N ALA A 20 -6.13 3.16 -0.09
CA ALA A 20 -5.88 3.50 1.31
C ALA A 20 -4.45 3.14 1.78
N ILE A 21 -4.10 3.67 2.95
CA ILE A 21 -2.91 3.26 3.70
C ILE A 21 -3.39 2.77 5.07
N GLU A 22 -3.18 1.48 5.34
CA GLU A 22 -3.62 0.84 6.56
C GLU A 22 -2.43 0.45 7.43
N THR A 23 -2.57 0.60 8.76
CA THR A 23 -1.56 0.12 9.71
C THR A 23 -2.06 -1.14 10.39
N GLN A 24 -1.24 -2.19 10.39
CA GLN A 24 -1.55 -3.47 11.01
C GLN A 24 -0.39 -3.89 11.91
N ASN A 25 -0.70 -4.52 13.04
CA ASN A 25 0.31 -5.11 13.92
C ASN A 25 0.70 -6.50 13.41
N VAL A 26 1.95 -6.64 12.94
CA VAL A 26 2.50 -7.89 12.42
C VAL A 26 3.71 -8.28 13.27
N GLY A 27 3.59 -9.37 14.03
CA GLY A 27 4.67 -9.84 14.90
C GLY A 27 5.04 -8.86 16.02
N GLY A 28 4.08 -8.07 16.51
CA GLY A 28 4.32 -7.05 17.54
C GLY A 28 4.83 -5.71 16.98
N VAL A 29 5.00 -5.59 15.66
CA VAL A 29 5.45 -4.36 15.00
C VAL A 29 4.30 -3.76 14.19
N ASP A 30 4.04 -2.47 14.38
CA ASP A 30 3.09 -1.74 13.55
C ASP A 30 3.70 -1.45 12.18
N GLN A 31 3.10 -2.01 11.13
CA GLN A 31 3.55 -1.90 9.75
C GLN A 31 2.43 -1.28 8.90
N SER A 32 2.78 -0.33 8.05
CA SER A 32 1.84 0.27 7.09
C SER A 32 1.85 -0.49 5.76
N PHE A 33 0.66 -0.71 5.20
CA PHE A 33 0.39 -1.40 3.94
C PHE A 33 -0.41 -0.47 3.02
N TYR A 34 -0.10 -0.51 1.73
CA TYR A 34 -0.88 0.14 0.69
C TYR A 34 -1.96 -0.84 0.21
N VAL A 35 -3.21 -0.39 0.19
CA VAL A 35 -4.38 -1.13 -0.31
C VAL A 35 -4.82 -0.50 -1.61
#